data_AF-A0A645IHQ5-F1
#
_entry.id   AF-A0A645IHQ5-F1
#
_cell.length_a   1.000
_cell.length_b   1.000
_cell.length_c   1.000
_cell.angle_alpha   90.00
_cell.angle_beta   90.00
_cell.angle_gamma   90.00
#
_symmetry.space_group_name_H-M   'P 1'
#
loop_
_entity.id
_entity.type
_entity.pdbx_description
1 polymer ?
#
loop_
_entity_poly.entity_id
_entity_poly.type
_entity_poly.pdbx_seq_one_letter_code
_entity_poly.pdbx_strand_id
1 'polypeptide(L)'
;MAGYTLVDRTFSKFEGKIIITKYKDGNKRNVVFGEYDLAEEPNGKHTGTLKGKFIYTFNWNSKSEKIDSQFIELIGDWMSYDGTMTYRTNLKN
;
A
#
# COMPACT_ATOMS: atom_id res chain seq x y z
N MET A 1 9.08 -4.55 2.80
CA MET A 1 9.13 -3.92 1.46
C MET A 1 9.26 -2.44 1.66
N ALA A 2 10.35 -1.82 1.19
CA ALA A 2 10.52 -0.36 1.25
C ALA A 2 10.08 0.21 -0.12
N GLY A 3 9.04 1.03 -0.12
CA GLY A 3 8.53 1.72 -1.30
C GLY A 3 8.68 3.23 -1.11
N TYR A 4 9.03 3.93 -2.18
CA TYR A 4 9.20 5.39 -2.19
C TYR A 4 7.92 6.06 -2.69
N THR A 5 7.44 7.09 -2.00
CA THR A 5 6.44 8.02 -2.54
C THR A 5 7.11 9.38 -2.72
N LEU A 6 6.91 10.02 -3.87
CA LEU A 6 7.52 11.30 -4.21
C LEU A 6 6.56 12.43 -3.82
N VAL A 7 6.76 13.00 -2.63
CA VAL A 7 6.15 14.27 -2.26
C VAL A 7 7.28 15.31 -2.17
N ASP A 8 7.26 16.26 -3.09
CA ASP A 8 8.15 17.44 -3.10
C ASP A 8 9.65 17.13 -3.00
N ARG A 9 10.19 16.35 -3.97
CA ARG A 9 11.62 15.99 -4.13
C ARG A 9 12.31 15.37 -2.90
N THR A 10 11.53 14.94 -1.90
CA THR A 10 12.06 14.35 -0.67
C THR A 10 11.66 12.88 -0.64
N PHE A 11 12.65 11.98 -0.60
CA PHE A 11 12.41 10.55 -0.44
C PHE A 11 12.21 10.27 1.05
N SER A 12 10.96 10.09 1.48
CA SER A 12 10.67 9.66 2.84
C SER A 12 10.60 8.14 2.91
N LYS A 13 11.28 7.56 3.89
CA LYS A 13 11.18 6.13 4.21
C LYS A 13 9.91 5.88 5.00
N PHE A 14 9.19 4.83 4.61
CA PHE A 14 8.07 4.29 5.37
C PHE A 14 8.48 2.96 6.00
N GLU A 15 8.30 2.85 7.32
CA GLU A 15 8.40 1.59 8.04
C GLU A 15 7.01 1.15 8.49
N GLY A 16 6.73 -0.14 8.47
CA GLY A 16 5.41 -0.58 8.87
C GLY A 16 5.11 -2.04 8.62
N LYS A 17 3.85 -2.38 8.83
CA LYS A 17 3.32 -3.75 8.73
C LYS A 17 2.29 -3.81 7.62
N ILE A 18 2.35 -4.91 6.87
CA ILE A 18 1.33 -5.29 5.90
C ILE A 18 0.83 -6.67 6.32
N ILE A 19 -0.48 -6.80 6.48
CA ILE A 19 -1.13 -8.03 6.91
C ILE A 19 -2.04 -8.49 5.78
N ILE A 20 -1.76 -9.66 5.21
CA ILE A 20 -2.69 -10.31 4.27
C ILE A 20 -3.84 -10.90 5.09
N THR A 21 -5.06 -10.44 4.84
CA THR A 21 -6.25 -10.90 5.57
C THR A 21 -7.04 -11.93 4.79
N LYS A 22 -6.99 -11.88 3.44
CA LYS A 22 -7.72 -12.83 2.59
C LYS A 22 -7.07 -12.99 1.24
N TYR A 23 -7.05 -14.22 0.76
CA TYR A 23 -6.72 -14.56 -0.62
C TYR A 23 -7.95 -15.17 -1.31
N LYS A 24 -8.25 -14.69 -2.50
CA LYS A 24 -9.29 -15.23 -3.39
C LYS A 24 -8.61 -15.73 -4.66
N ASP A 25 -8.54 -17.05 -4.76
CA ASP A 25 -8.14 -17.74 -5.98
C ASP A 25 -9.28 -17.64 -7.02
N GLY A 26 -8.95 -17.09 -8.18
CA GLY A 26 -9.86 -17.03 -9.33
C GLY A 26 -9.28 -17.74 -10.57
N ASN A 27 -8.31 -18.64 -10.35
CA ASN A 27 -7.56 -19.42 -11.33
C ASN A 27 -6.70 -18.55 -12.26
N LYS A 28 -7.35 -17.72 -13.09
CA LYS A 28 -6.66 -16.74 -13.95
C LYS A 28 -6.50 -15.38 -13.27
N ARG A 29 -7.54 -14.89 -12.59
CA ARG A 29 -7.54 -13.57 -11.92
C ARG A 29 -7.63 -13.75 -10.40
N ASN A 30 -6.54 -13.43 -9.73
CA ASN A 30 -6.38 -13.59 -8.29
C ASN A 30 -6.53 -12.25 -7.57
N VAL A 31 -7.05 -12.29 -6.35
CA VAL A 31 -7.19 -11.09 -5.50
C VAL A 31 -6.69 -11.38 -4.09
N VAL A 32 -5.79 -10.54 -3.61
CA VAL A 32 -5.31 -10.51 -2.22
C VAL A 32 -5.87 -9.25 -1.56
N PHE A 33 -6.47 -9.42 -0.40
CA PHE A 33 -6.90 -8.35 0.47
C PHE A 33 -6.02 -8.32 1.70
N GLY A 34 -5.79 -7.12 2.20
CA GLY A 34 -5.12 -6.97 3.47
C GLY A 34 -5.19 -5.56 4.02
N GLU A 35 -4.43 -5.36 5.07
CA GLU A 35 -4.34 -4.11 5.81
C GLU A 35 -2.88 -3.68 5.84
N TYR A 36 -2.67 -2.38 5.91
CA TYR A 36 -1.34 -1.80 6.04
C TYR A 36 -1.36 -0.72 7.12
N ASP A 37 -0.25 -0.63 7.83
CA ASP A 37 0.06 0.41 8.81
C ASP A 37 1.51 0.84 8.57
N LEU A 38 1.67 2.02 7.98
CA LEU A 38 2.96 2.57 7.55
C LEU A 38 3.20 3.88 8.30
N ALA A 39 4.38 4.06 8.84
CA ALA A 39 4.82 5.24 9.55
C ALA A 39 5.94 5.91 8.76
N GLU A 40 5.85 7.22 8.53
CA GLU A 40 6.89 8.01 7.89
C GLU A 40 8.00 8.33 8.91
N GLU A 41 9.27 8.14 8.55
CA GLU A 41 10.39 8.44 9.45
C GLU A 41 10.36 9.91 9.93
N PRO A 42 10.71 10.18 11.20
CA PRO A 42 10.56 11.50 11.83
C PRO A 42 11.38 12.64 11.20
N ASN A 43 12.28 12.34 10.26
CA ASN A 43 13.11 13.34 9.57
C ASN A 43 12.43 13.92 8.31
N GLY A 44 11.23 13.46 7.94
CA GLY A 44 10.44 14.01 6.82
C GLY A 44 9.73 15.33 7.17
N LYS A 45 9.44 16.17 6.17
CA LYS A 45 8.66 17.42 6.34
C LYS A 45 7.20 17.17 6.76
N HIS A 46 6.67 15.97 6.53
CA HIS A 46 5.30 15.58 6.84
C HIS A 46 5.34 14.31 7.69
N THR A 47 5.44 14.46 9.01
CA THR A 47 5.57 13.31 9.89
C THR A 47 4.18 12.75 10.22
N GLY A 48 3.92 11.50 9.85
CA GLY A 48 2.60 10.89 10.04
C GLY A 48 2.54 9.39 9.76
N THR A 49 1.35 8.82 9.93
CA THR A 49 1.04 7.42 9.65
C THR A 49 0.01 7.29 8.55
N LEU A 50 0.22 6.34 7.64
CA LEU A 50 -0.72 5.93 6.61
C LEU A 50 -1.27 4.56 6.99
N LYS A 51 -2.56 4.47 7.29
CA LYS A 51 -3.21 3.22 7.67
C LYS A 51 -4.43 2.95 6.82
N GLY A 52 -4.62 1.70 6.41
CA GLY A 52 -5.74 1.37 5.55
C GLY A 52 -5.79 -0.07 5.10
N LYS A 53 -6.60 -0.28 4.06
CA LYS A 53 -6.79 -1.56 3.39
C LYS A 53 -6.10 -1.53 2.04
N PHE A 54 -5.53 -2.66 1.63
CA PHE A 54 -5.06 -2.84 0.27
C PHE A 54 -5.83 -3.94 -0.45
N ILE A 55 -5.98 -3.75 -1.75
CA ILE A 55 -6.49 -4.75 -2.68
C ILE A 55 -5.42 -4.94 -3.75
N TYR A 56 -4.85 -6.12 -3.82
CA TYR A 56 -3.90 -6.50 -4.85
C TYR A 56 -4.53 -7.53 -5.78
N THR A 57 -4.71 -7.16 -7.04
CA THR A 57 -5.23 -8.04 -8.09
C THR A 57 -4.11 -8.42 -9.03
N PHE A 58 -3.96 -9.71 -9.34
CA PHE A 58 -2.98 -10.16 -10.33
C PHE A 58 -3.54 -11.27 -11.22
N ASN A 59 -3.12 -11.29 -12.48
CA ASN A 59 -3.45 -12.36 -13.40
C ASN A 59 -2.31 -13.38 -13.43
N TRP A 60 -2.59 -14.62 -13.05
CA TRP A 60 -1.62 -15.71 -13.04
C TRP A 60 -1.65 -16.48 -14.36
N ASN A 61 -0.48 -16.67 -14.95
CA ASN A 61 -0.30 -17.50 -16.12
C ASN A 61 0.30 -18.84 -15.71
N SER A 62 -0.53 -19.88 -15.70
CA SER A 62 -0.11 -21.22 -15.31
C SER A 62 0.87 -21.88 -16.28
N LYS A 63 0.98 -21.39 -17.53
CA LYS A 63 1.92 -21.93 -18.51
C LYS A 63 3.33 -21.38 -18.33
N SER A 64 3.44 -20.08 -18.02
CA SER A 64 4.72 -19.41 -17.83
C SER A 64 5.14 -19.28 -16.36
N GLU A 65 4.26 -19.66 -15.43
CA GLU A 65 4.40 -19.50 -13.98
C GLU A 65 4.74 -18.06 -13.58
N LYS A 66 4.11 -17.10 -14.24
CA LYS A 66 4.35 -15.66 -14.06
C LYS A 66 3.06 -14.88 -13.91
N ILE A 67 3.19 -13.69 -13.33
CA ILE A 67 2.13 -12.69 -13.30
C ILE A 67 2.16 -11.91 -14.62
N ASP A 68 1.09 -11.98 -15.39
CA ASP A 68 0.97 -11.27 -16.68
C ASP A 68 0.55 -9.80 -16.49
N SER A 69 -0.25 -9.52 -15.46
CA SER A 69 -0.70 -8.18 -15.13
C SER A 69 -1.00 -8.07 -13.66
N GLN A 70 -0.75 -6.92 -13.06
CA GLN A 70 -1.03 -6.64 -11.65
C GLN A 70 -1.59 -5.24 -11.46
N PHE A 71 -2.38 -5.08 -10.41
CA PHE A 71 -3.02 -3.84 -10.00
C PHE A 71 -3.06 -3.80 -8.47
N ILE A 72 -2.62 -2.69 -7.88
CA ILE A 72 -2.76 -2.46 -6.43
C ILE A 72 -3.59 -1.20 -6.16
N GLU A 73 -4.47 -1.30 -5.18
CA GLU A 73 -5.24 -0.19 -4.63
C GLU A 73 -4.99 -0.10 -3.12
N LEU A 74 -4.60 1.07 -2.63
CA LEU A 74 -4.42 1.39 -1.21
C LEU A 74 -5.48 2.42 -0.82
N ILE A 75 -6.37 2.05 0.09
CA ILE A 75 -7.45 2.91 0.59
C ILE A 75 -7.27 3.06 2.08
N GLY A 76 -7.02 4.28 2.53
CA GLY A 76 -6.74 4.53 3.93
C GLY A 76 -6.76 5.99 4.29
N ASP A 77 -6.20 6.31 5.43
CA ASP A 77 -6.08 7.66 5.95
C ASP A 77 -4.61 7.93 6.28
N TRP A 78 -4.12 9.10 5.88
CA TRP A 78 -2.88 9.66 6.39
C TRP A 78 -3.23 10.54 7.59
N MET A 79 -2.51 10.38 8.69
CA MET A 79 -2.70 11.16 9.91
C MET A 79 -1.34 11.69 10.38
N SER A 80 -1.25 12.98 10.66
CA SER A 80 -0.04 13.58 11.23
C SER A 80 0.21 13.06 12.65
N TYR A 81 1.46 12.99 13.10
CA TYR A 81 1.76 12.47 14.45
C TYR A 81 1.22 13.35 15.58
N ASP A 82 1.03 14.64 15.34
CA ASP A 82 0.39 15.56 16.27
C ASP A 82 -1.14 15.41 16.30
N GLY A 83 -1.71 14.56 15.44
CA GLY A 83 -3.14 14.28 15.34
C GLY A 83 -3.98 15.43 14.78
N THR A 84 -3.38 16.52 14.31
CA THR A 84 -4.12 17.72 13.90
C THR A 84 -4.65 17.63 12.46
N MET A 85 -4.05 16.78 11.63
CA MET A 85 -4.36 16.67 10.20
C MET A 85 -4.66 15.22 9.85
N THR A 86 -5.81 14.98 9.20
CA THR A 86 -6.18 13.67 8.67
C THR A 86 -6.66 13.83 7.23
N TYR A 87 -6.09 13.03 6.31
CA TYR A 87 -6.41 13.04 4.90
C TYR A 87 -6.81 11.66 4.42
N ARG A 88 -7.97 11.56 3.77
CA ARG A 88 -8.39 10.34 3.08
C ARG A 88 -7.49 10.11 1.87
N THR A 89 -6.96 8.90 1.73
CA THR A 89 -6.06 8.51 0.64
C THR A 89 -6.65 7.36 -0.17
N ASN A 90 -6.54 7.46 -1.50
CA ASN A 90 -6.84 6.39 -2.43
C ASN A 90 -5.76 6.38 -3.52
N LEU A 91 -4.82 5.43 -3.42
CA LEU A 91 -3.68 5.30 -4.34
C LEU A 91 -3.89 4.06 -5.22
N LYS A 92 -3.68 4.20 -6.53
CA LYS A 92 -3.89 3.15 -7.54
C LYS A 92 -2.72 3.13 -8.51
N ASN A 93 -2.39 1.96 -9.08
CA ASN A 93 -1.30 1.77 -10.05
C ASN A 93 -1.78 1.12 -11.36
#